data_AF-B7XB76-F1
#
_entry.id   AF-B7XB76-F1
#
_cell.length_a   1.000
_cell.length_b   1.000
_cell.length_c   1.000
_cell.angle_alpha   90.00
_cell.angle_beta   90.00
_cell.angle_gamma   90.00
#
_symmetry.space_group_name_H-M   'P 1'
#
loop_
_entity.id
_entity.type
_entity.pdbx_description
1 polymer ?
#
loop_
_entity_poly.entity_id
_entity_poly.type
_entity_poly.pdbx_seq_one_letter_code
_entity_poly.pdbx_strand_id
1 'polypeptide(L)'
;ERWLRQDWLLILELTIYTIPVFALLALQQDLGTALVFLAIFAGLVLISGVSWKIILPVVLFIVGGLAGFLFLFLSEGGRAFLHQQLRMPTYQINRILAWLNPFDYAQTTTYQQAQGQLAIASG
;
A
#
# COMPACT_ATOMS: atom_id res chain seq x y z
N GLU A 1 2.49 -9.77 -33.49
CA GLU A 1 1.63 -9.60 -32.30
C GLU A 1 2.13 -10.53 -31.20
N ARG A 2 2.50 -10.00 -30.03
CA ARG A 2 2.77 -10.86 -28.86
C ARG A 2 1.44 -11.44 -28.39
N TRP A 3 1.44 -12.72 -28.09
CA TRP A 3 0.24 -13.40 -27.59
C TRP A 3 0.08 -13.04 -26.12
N LEU A 4 -1.14 -12.77 -25.65
CA LEU A 4 -1.41 -12.48 -24.23
C LEU A 4 -0.85 -13.55 -23.28
N ARG A 5 -0.73 -14.80 -23.75
CA ARG A 5 -0.08 -15.89 -23.00
C ARG A 5 1.39 -15.60 -22.70
N GLN A 6 2.13 -15.01 -23.64
CA GLN A 6 3.53 -14.65 -23.44
C GLN A 6 3.70 -13.52 -22.43
N ASP A 7 2.78 -12.54 -22.45
CA ASP A 7 2.78 -11.45 -21.45
C ASP A 7 2.50 -12.00 -20.04
N TRP A 8 1.57 -12.94 -19.90
CA TRP A 8 1.32 -13.62 -18.62
C TRP A 8 2.52 -14.45 -18.15
N LEU A 9 3.19 -15.16 -19.05
CA LEU A 9 4.42 -15.90 -18.72
C LEU A 9 5.55 -14.97 -18.28
N LEU A 10 5.71 -13.83 -18.96
CA LEU A 10 6.72 -12.82 -18.60
C LEU A 10 6.44 -12.24 -17.21
N ILE A 11 5.18 -11.88 -16.91
CA ILE A 11 4.79 -11.40 -15.58
C ILE A 11 5.07 -12.47 -14.51
N LEU A 12 4.72 -13.73 -14.79
CA LEU A 12 4.95 -14.84 -13.86
C LEU A 12 6.44 -15.02 -13.58
N GLU A 13 7.28 -15.01 -14.62
CA GLU A 13 8.73 -15.13 -14.51
C GLU A 13 9.33 -13.99 -13.66
N LEU A 14 8.98 -12.74 -13.97
CA LEU A 14 9.40 -11.58 -13.16
C LEU A 14 8.93 -11.68 -11.70
N THR A 15 7.71 -12.19 -11.48
CA THR A 15 7.16 -12.36 -10.13
C THR A 15 7.95 -13.41 -9.35
N ILE A 16 8.29 -14.55 -9.98
CA ILE A 16 9.08 -15.60 -9.33
C ILE A 16 10.44 -15.07 -8.85
N TYR A 17 11.13 -14.26 -9.67
CA TYR A 17 12.42 -13.68 -9.28
C TYR A 17 12.29 -12.64 -8.16
N THR A 18 11.13 -11.98 -8.02
CA THR A 18 10.91 -10.97 -6.97
C THR A 18 10.35 -11.53 -5.67
N ILE A 19 9.80 -12.75 -5.67
CA ILE A 19 9.27 -13.42 -4.47
C ILE A 19 10.28 -13.47 -3.31
N PRO A 20 11.56 -13.87 -3.48
CA PRO A 20 12.51 -13.94 -2.38
C PRO A 20 12.72 -12.58 -1.71
N VAL A 21 12.78 -11.51 -2.51
CA VAL A 21 12.94 -10.14 -2.00
C VAL A 21 11.72 -9.73 -1.19
N PHE A 22 10.51 -9.90 -1.75
CA PHE A 22 9.28 -9.56 -1.03
C PHE A 22 9.08 -10.42 0.22
N ALA A 23 9.45 -11.69 0.19
CA ALA A 23 9.39 -12.57 1.36
C ALA A 23 10.31 -12.09 2.48
N LEU A 24 11.55 -11.73 2.16
CA LEU A 24 12.50 -11.17 3.14
C LEU A 24 12.01 -9.83 3.72
N LEU A 25 11.48 -8.95 2.87
CA LEU A 25 10.92 -7.67 3.32
C LEU A 25 9.67 -7.87 4.20
N ALA A 26 8.83 -8.84 3.87
CA ALA A 26 7.67 -9.20 4.69
C ALA A 26 8.08 -9.76 6.06
N LEU A 27 9.14 -10.57 6.12
CA LEU A 27 9.70 -11.04 7.40
C LEU A 27 10.24 -9.89 8.25
N GLN A 28 10.82 -8.88 7.62
CA GLN A 28 11.30 -7.67 8.30
C GLN A 28 10.17 -6.68 8.66
N GLN A 29 8.94 -6.90 8.17
CA GLN A 29 7.81 -5.97 8.30
C GLN A 29 8.14 -4.55 7.78
N ASP A 30 9.05 -4.44 6.80
CA ASP A 30 9.43 -3.16 6.19
C ASP A 30 8.56 -2.86 4.96
N LEU A 31 7.45 -2.19 5.23
CA LEU A 31 6.51 -1.76 4.20
C LEU A 31 7.11 -0.70 3.27
N GLY A 32 7.95 0.19 3.79
CA GLY A 32 8.51 1.30 3.03
C GLY A 32 9.40 0.80 1.90
N THR A 33 10.36 -0.06 2.24
CA THR A 33 11.25 -0.67 1.23
C THR A 33 10.47 -1.57 0.28
N ALA A 34 9.47 -2.32 0.76
CA ALA A 34 8.60 -3.12 -0.10
C ALA A 34 7.88 -2.29 -1.18
N LEU A 35 7.39 -1.10 -0.85
CA LEU A 35 6.75 -0.21 -1.83
C LEU A 35 7.74 0.28 -2.90
N VAL A 36 8.99 0.54 -2.53
CA VAL A 36 10.05 0.92 -3.50
C VAL A 36 10.29 -0.21 -4.49
N PHE A 37 10.45 -1.45 -4.01
CA PHE A 37 10.61 -2.61 -4.90
C PHE A 37 9.38 -2.87 -5.76
N LEU A 38 8.18 -2.66 -5.23
CA LEU A 38 6.94 -2.76 -6.00
C LEU A 38 6.89 -1.71 -7.12
N ALA A 39 7.33 -0.48 -6.87
CA ALA A 39 7.41 0.56 -7.88
C ALA A 39 8.41 0.21 -8.99
N ILE A 40 9.58 -0.34 -8.64
CA ILE A 40 10.57 -0.82 -9.60
C ILE A 40 9.98 -1.98 -10.45
N PHE A 41 9.33 -2.95 -9.81
CA PHE A 41 8.67 -4.06 -10.50
C PHE A 41 7.60 -3.57 -11.47
N ALA A 42 6.74 -2.62 -11.05
CA ALA A 42 5.74 -2.02 -11.92
C ALA A 42 6.39 -1.31 -13.13
N GLY A 43 7.50 -0.60 -12.91
CA GLY A 43 8.29 0.01 -13.98
C GLY A 43 8.83 -1.00 -14.99
N LEU A 44 9.36 -2.14 -14.52
CA LEU A 44 9.84 -3.22 -15.38
C LEU A 44 8.71 -3.82 -16.21
N VAL A 45 7.54 -4.06 -15.61
CA VAL A 45 6.35 -4.55 -16.32
C VAL A 45 5.93 -3.58 -17.42
N LEU A 46 5.91 -2.27 -17.14
CA LEU A 46 5.59 -1.24 -18.14
C LEU A 46 6.59 -1.22 -19.31
N ILE A 47 7.89 -1.26 -19.03
CA ILE A 47 8.95 -1.19 -20.05
C ILE A 47 9.01 -2.48 -20.89
N SER A 48 8.65 -3.64 -20.32
CA SER A 48 8.70 -4.94 -21.00
C SER A 48 7.71 -5.11 -22.17
N GLY A 49 6.85 -4.11 -22.41
CA GLY A 49 5.90 -4.09 -23.51
C GLY A 49 4.68 -5.00 -23.29
N VAL A 50 4.30 -5.26 -22.04
CA VAL A 50 3.09 -5.99 -21.68
C VAL A 50 1.85 -5.26 -22.19
N SER A 51 0.86 -6.01 -22.68
CA SER A 51 -0.38 -5.43 -23.19
C SER A 51 -1.13 -4.59 -22.15
N TRP A 52 -1.54 -3.38 -22.54
CA TRP A 52 -2.43 -2.51 -21.76
C TRP A 52 -3.74 -3.17 -21.34
N LYS A 53 -4.18 -4.21 -22.05
CA LYS A 53 -5.36 -5.03 -21.69
C LYS A 53 -5.18 -5.78 -20.37
N ILE A 54 -3.95 -6.03 -19.93
CA ILE A 54 -3.64 -6.67 -18.63
C ILE A 54 -3.36 -5.58 -17.60
N ILE A 55 -2.57 -4.57 -17.96
CA ILE A 55 -2.11 -3.53 -17.04
C ILE A 55 -3.29 -2.71 -16.51
N LEU A 56 -4.20 -2.27 -17.40
CA LEU A 56 -5.29 -1.39 -17.01
C LEU A 56 -6.25 -2.04 -16.01
N PRO A 57 -6.76 -3.28 -16.21
CA PRO A 57 -7.57 -3.95 -15.18
C PRO A 57 -6.86 -4.14 -13.85
N VAL A 58 -5.56 -4.48 -13.85
CA VAL A 58 -4.79 -4.66 -12.62
C VAL A 58 -4.67 -3.35 -11.85
N VAL A 59 -4.33 -2.26 -12.54
CA VAL A 59 -4.23 -0.93 -11.92
C VAL A 59 -5.59 -0.48 -11.37
N LEU A 60 -6.67 -0.65 -12.15
CA LEU A 60 -8.02 -0.32 -11.70
C LEU A 60 -8.45 -1.14 -10.48
N PHE A 61 -8.10 -2.43 -10.44
CA PHE A 61 -8.39 -3.28 -9.29
C PHE A 61 -7.65 -2.81 -8.04
N ILE A 62 -6.36 -2.48 -8.14
CA ILE A 62 -5.56 -1.99 -7.00
C ILE A 62 -6.09 -0.63 -6.51
N VAL A 63 -6.28 0.32 -7.41
CA VAL A 63 -6.78 1.67 -7.06
C VAL A 63 -8.20 1.59 -6.51
N GLY A 64 -9.07 0.79 -7.13
CA GLY A 64 -10.43 0.56 -6.65
C GLY A 64 -10.46 -0.11 -5.28
N GLY A 65 -9.58 -1.08 -5.03
CA GLY A 65 -9.44 -1.73 -3.73
C GLY A 65 -8.97 -0.75 -2.65
N LEU A 66 -7.97 0.09 -2.94
CA LEU A 66 -7.51 1.14 -2.03
C LEU A 66 -8.60 2.17 -1.73
N ALA A 67 -9.30 2.64 -2.77
CA ALA A 67 -10.40 3.58 -2.62
C ALA A 67 -11.54 2.97 -1.80
N GLY A 68 -11.90 1.71 -2.06
CA GLY A 68 -12.90 0.96 -1.30
C GLY A 68 -12.51 0.78 0.17
N PHE A 69 -11.24 0.44 0.43
CA PHE A 69 -10.71 0.37 1.79
C PHE A 69 -10.81 1.72 2.51
N LEU A 70 -10.38 2.81 1.87
CA LEU A 70 -10.45 4.16 2.45
C LEU A 70 -11.89 4.59 2.71
N PHE A 71 -12.80 4.32 1.78
CA PHE A 71 -14.23 4.58 1.96
C PHE A 71 -14.78 3.84 3.18
N LEU A 72 -14.48 2.54 3.33
CA LEU A 72 -14.86 1.76 4.50
C LEU A 72 -14.17 2.23 5.78
N PHE A 73 -12.92 2.68 5.72
CA PHE A 73 -12.18 3.12 6.90
C PHE A 73 -12.70 4.47 7.45
N LEU A 74 -13.17 5.34 6.56
CA LEU A 74 -13.69 6.66 6.88
C LEU A 74 -15.19 6.67 7.19
N SER A 75 -15.93 5.64 6.79
CA SER A 75 -17.38 5.56 7.03
C SER A 75 -17.73 5.33 8.51
N GLU A 76 -18.93 5.78 8.89
CA GLU A 76 -19.48 5.54 10.22
C GLU A 76 -19.67 4.02 10.45
N GLY A 77 -19.07 3.49 11.53
CA GLY A 77 -19.10 2.06 11.85
C GLY A 77 -18.16 1.17 11.02
N GLY A 78 -17.55 1.69 9.95
CA GLY A 78 -16.66 0.90 9.11
C GLY A 78 -15.39 0.42 9.83
N ARG A 79 -14.87 1.21 10.78
CA ARG A 79 -13.75 0.78 11.65
C ARG A 79 -14.13 -0.38 12.58
N ALA A 80 -15.37 -0.38 13.09
CA ALA A 80 -15.88 -1.49 13.89
C ALA A 80 -16.03 -2.75 13.04
N PHE A 81 -16.49 -2.62 11.79
CA PHE A 81 -16.51 -3.71 10.83
C PHE A 81 -15.11 -4.26 10.53
N LEU A 82 -14.11 -3.40 10.28
CA LEU A 82 -12.71 -3.82 10.08
C LEU A 82 -12.15 -4.56 11.30
N HIS A 83 -12.48 -4.10 12.51
CA HIS A 83 -12.02 -4.74 13.75
C HIS A 83 -12.73 -6.09 14.02
N GLN A 84 -14.05 -6.14 13.85
CA GLN A 84 -14.87 -7.30 14.22
C GLN A 84 -14.86 -8.39 13.14
N GLN A 85 -15.01 -8.00 11.88
CA GLN A 85 -15.16 -8.95 10.77
C GLN A 85 -13.81 -9.33 10.16
N LEU A 86 -12.91 -8.35 10.01
CA LEU A 86 -11.57 -8.56 9.42
C LEU A 86 -10.48 -8.76 10.48
N ARG A 87 -10.85 -8.78 11.77
CA ARG A 87 -9.93 -8.98 12.92
C ARG A 87 -8.72 -8.04 12.89
N MET A 88 -8.89 -6.84 12.34
CA MET A 88 -7.82 -5.86 12.26
C MET A 88 -7.44 -5.41 13.68
N PRO A 89 -6.17 -5.54 14.10
CA PRO A 89 -5.75 -5.11 15.43
C PRO A 89 -6.03 -3.63 15.64
N THR A 90 -6.55 -3.27 16.82
CA THR A 90 -6.86 -1.89 17.19
C THR A 90 -5.63 -0.98 17.07
N TYR A 91 -4.44 -1.52 17.31
CA TYR A 91 -3.17 -0.82 17.10
C TYR A 91 -2.97 -0.34 15.65
N GLN A 92 -3.28 -1.17 14.65
CA GLN A 92 -3.13 -0.80 13.24
C GLN A 92 -4.13 0.31 12.86
N ILE A 93 -5.36 0.22 13.37
CA ILE A 93 -6.38 1.26 13.20
C ILE A 93 -5.91 2.57 13.83
N ASN A 94 -5.44 2.53 15.08
CA ASN A 94 -4.96 3.70 15.79
C ASN A 94 -3.75 4.35 15.10
N ARG A 95 -2.86 3.58 14.48
CA ARG A 95 -1.76 4.15 13.69
C ARG A 95 -2.24 4.90 12.44
N ILE A 96 -3.21 4.36 11.72
CA ILE A 96 -3.80 5.05 10.55
C ILE A 96 -4.52 6.33 11.02
N LEU A 97 -5.24 6.28 12.15
CA LEU A 97 -5.91 7.45 12.72
C LEU A 97 -4.94 8.52 13.18
N ALA A 98 -3.85 8.12 13.82
CA ALA A 98 -2.82 9.04 14.26
C ALA A 98 -2.12 9.71 13.08
N TRP A 99 -1.86 8.98 11.99
CA TRP A 99 -1.35 9.56 10.75
C TRP A 99 -2.35 10.54 10.09
N LEU A 100 -3.64 10.22 10.10
CA LEU A 100 -4.68 11.06 9.52
C LEU A 100 -4.91 12.35 10.33
N ASN A 101 -4.89 12.26 11.66
CA ASN A 101 -5.10 13.37 12.60
C ASN A 101 -3.93 13.49 13.60
N PRO A 102 -2.75 13.95 13.18
CA PRO A 102 -1.54 13.92 13.99
C PRO A 102 -1.60 14.81 15.24
N PHE A 103 -2.41 15.85 15.24
CA PHE A 103 -2.55 16.78 16.37
C PHE A 103 -3.39 16.20 17.53
N ASP A 104 -4.39 15.37 17.22
CA ASP A 104 -5.22 14.71 18.24
C ASP A 104 -4.42 13.66 19.04
N TYR A 105 -3.35 13.12 18.44
CA TYR A 105 -2.48 12.10 19.03
C TYR A 105 -1.07 12.61 19.36
N ALA A 106 -0.89 13.94 19.35
CA ALA A 106 0.40 14.58 19.50
C ALA A 106 1.11 14.22 20.82
N GLN A 107 0.39 13.79 21.85
CA GLN A 107 0.98 13.44 23.15
C GLN A 107 1.42 11.97 23.27
N THR A 108 1.08 11.08 22.33
CA THR A 108 1.34 9.63 22.45
C THR A 108 2.12 9.03 21.29
N THR A 109 1.62 9.15 20.05
CA THR A 109 2.12 8.35 18.91
C THR A 109 2.72 9.22 17.80
N THR A 110 2.32 10.49 17.73
CA THR A 110 2.68 11.41 16.63
C THR A 110 3.41 12.66 17.10
N TYR A 111 3.93 12.68 18.34
CA TYR A 111 4.64 13.84 18.90
C TYR A 111 5.68 14.42 17.95
N GLN A 112 6.57 13.58 17.42
CA GLN A 112 7.63 14.01 16.48
C GLN A 112 7.07 14.56 15.16
N GLN A 113 5.97 14.00 14.67
CA GLN A 113 5.33 14.44 13.41
C GLN A 113 4.59 15.78 13.60
N ALA A 114 3.87 15.93 14.70
CA ALA A 114 3.16 17.16 15.05
C ALA A 114 4.16 18.30 15.36
N GLN A 115 5.22 18.03 16.13
CA GLN A 115 6.27 19.02 16.40
C GLN A 115 7.06 19.38 15.14
N GLY A 116 7.31 18.44 14.23
CA GLY A 116 7.91 18.75 12.93
C GLY A 116 7.04 19.69 12.09
N GLN A 117 5.72 19.46 12.06
CA GLN A 117 4.78 20.37 11.39
C GLN A 117 4.73 21.75 12.05
N LEU A 118 4.75 21.80 13.39
CA LEU A 118 4.79 23.06 14.14
C LEU A 118 6.10 23.81 13.94
N ALA A 119 7.25 23.12 13.90
CA ALA A 119 8.56 23.73 13.66
C ALA A 119 8.65 24.36 12.25
N ILE A 120 8.12 23.68 11.22
CA ILE A 120 8.01 24.26 9.88
C ILE A 120 7.11 25.51 9.89
N ALA A 121 6.05 25.51 10.71
CA ALA A 121 5.13 26.63 10.83
C ALA A 121 5.68 27.79 11.69
N SER A 122 6.55 27.51 12.68
CA SER A 122 7.10 28.51 13.60
C SER A 122 8.42 29.14 13.11
N GLY A 123 9.09 28.52 12.14
CA GLY A 123 10.40 28.95 11.61
C GLY A 123 11.57 28.35 12.36
#